data_AF-A0A8T7MEW2-F1
#
_entry.id   AF-A0A8T7MEW2-F1
#
_cell.length_a   1.000
_cell.length_b   1.000
_cell.length_c   1.000
_cell.angle_alpha   90.00
_cell.angle_beta   90.00
_cell.angle_gamma   90.00
#
_symmetry.space_group_name_H-M   'P 1'
#
loop_
_entity.id
_entity.type
_entity.pdbx_description
1 polymer ?
#
loop_
_entity_poly.entity_id
_entity_poly.type
_entity_poly.pdbx_seq_one_letter_code
_entity_poly.pdbx_strand_id
1 'polypeptide(L)'
;MTQYQPDEKNRIKRQKSDSAIRLAAAGRWEEAVHINRELLAIFPDDSETLNRLGKAYLELKRFTEAKEAYEQAVKSDPGNTIAQKNLQRLVQAIATSGTKPASHTTREKPAVAPSAFIEETGKTGVTSLIRLAPVPVLARLTAGDPVTLEVNLKSQTLLVKNEEGEVLGQVEPKLALRLIRFIESGNRYVAAVTSVTERALKVILREIFQAPSQRGRLSFPPKTTSTGYRAYIKDSAVLRYGYEEEDENFDENESLEANDDDGDDDEADSFSEELNDDNEQDEI
;
A
#
# COMPACT_ATOMS: atom_id res chain seq x y z
N MET A 1 25.72 26.56 -40.78
CA MET A 1 25.93 25.88 -39.47
C MET A 1 26.52 26.91 -38.52
N THR A 2 25.73 27.37 -37.55
CA THR A 2 26.16 28.42 -36.60
C THR A 2 27.12 27.80 -35.58
N GLN A 3 28.42 28.05 -35.72
CA GLN A 3 29.42 27.61 -34.76
C GLN A 3 29.32 28.47 -33.49
N TYR A 4 28.61 27.97 -32.49
CA TYR A 4 28.60 28.59 -31.16
C TYR A 4 29.97 28.39 -30.48
N GLN A 5 30.53 29.46 -29.92
CA GLN A 5 31.71 29.39 -29.06
C GLN A 5 31.41 28.48 -27.83
N PRO A 6 32.40 27.73 -27.31
CA PRO A 6 32.19 26.78 -26.20
C PRO A 6 31.52 27.41 -24.97
N ASP A 7 31.88 28.66 -24.66
CA ASP A 7 31.33 29.41 -23.52
C ASP A 7 29.87 29.78 -23.72
N GLU A 8 29.49 30.15 -24.95
CA GLU A 8 28.10 30.47 -25.29
C GLU A 8 27.22 29.21 -25.26
N LYS A 9 27.75 28.06 -25.71
CA LYS A 9 27.06 26.77 -25.59
C LYS A 9 26.74 26.44 -24.13
N ASN A 10 27.73 26.56 -23.24
CA ASN A 10 27.55 26.28 -21.82
C ASN A 10 26.55 27.25 -21.15
N ARG A 11 26.54 28.52 -21.56
CA ARG A 11 25.55 29.50 -21.11
C ARG A 11 24.14 29.13 -21.55
N ILE A 12 23.96 28.77 -22.82
CA ILE A 12 22.67 28.29 -23.36
C ILE A 12 22.22 27.02 -22.63
N LYS A 13 23.15 26.08 -22.38
CA LYS A 13 22.86 24.85 -21.64
C LYS A 13 22.25 25.17 -20.28
N ARG A 14 22.93 26.00 -19.48
CA ARG A 14 22.48 26.39 -18.14
C ARG A 14 21.14 27.13 -18.17
N GLN A 15 20.99 28.10 -19.07
CA GLN A 15 19.75 28.88 -19.16
C GLN A 15 18.55 28.01 -19.53
N LYS A 16 18.70 27.14 -20.54
CA LYS A 16 17.63 26.23 -20.96
C LYS A 16 17.39 25.12 -19.93
N SER A 17 18.42 24.62 -19.27
CA SER A 17 18.27 23.59 -18.22
C SER A 17 17.47 24.14 -17.04
N ASP A 18 17.73 25.39 -16.63
CA ASP A 18 17.02 26.06 -15.55
C ASP A 18 15.58 26.38 -15.94
N SER A 19 15.34 26.73 -17.21
CA SER A 19 13.99 26.90 -17.76
C SER A 19 13.19 25.59 -17.73
N ALA A 20 13.79 24.49 -18.21
CA ALA A 20 13.16 23.17 -18.23
C ALA A 20 12.82 22.68 -16.81
N ILE A 21 13.70 22.90 -15.82
CA ILE A 21 13.43 22.58 -14.41
C ILE A 21 12.24 23.38 -13.90
N ARG A 22 12.20 24.69 -14.14
CA ARG A 22 11.11 25.54 -13.66
C ARG A 22 9.77 25.15 -14.27
N LEU A 23 9.74 24.84 -15.56
CA LEU A 23 8.54 24.35 -16.25
C LEU A 23 8.07 23.01 -15.66
N ALA A 24 9.01 22.08 -15.43
CA ALA A 24 8.72 20.80 -14.77
C ALA A 24 8.18 20.99 -13.34
N ALA A 25 8.80 21.88 -12.55
CA ALA A 25 8.34 22.19 -11.19
C ALA A 25 6.94 22.83 -11.16
N ALA A 26 6.56 23.53 -12.23
CA ALA A 26 5.23 24.09 -12.43
C ALA A 26 4.22 23.09 -13.05
N GLY A 27 4.61 21.83 -13.28
CA GLY A 27 3.75 20.80 -13.89
C GLY A 27 3.50 20.99 -15.39
N ARG A 28 4.21 21.91 -16.05
CA ARG A 28 4.11 22.19 -17.50
C ARG A 28 5.02 21.25 -18.28
N TRP A 29 4.67 19.97 -18.29
CA TRP A 29 5.54 18.90 -18.77
C TRP A 29 5.76 18.91 -20.29
N GLU A 30 4.77 19.23 -21.12
CA GLU A 30 4.94 19.36 -22.57
C GLU A 30 5.96 20.42 -22.96
N GLU A 31 5.96 21.54 -22.25
CA GLU A 31 6.92 22.62 -22.50
C GLU A 31 8.31 22.26 -21.99
N ALA A 32 8.40 21.54 -20.87
CA ALA A 32 9.66 20.97 -20.41
C ALA A 32 10.23 19.97 -21.44
N VAL A 33 9.38 19.14 -22.06
CA VAL A 33 9.77 18.26 -23.18
C VAL A 33 10.32 19.08 -24.35
N HIS A 34 9.64 20.16 -24.73
CA HIS A 34 10.08 21.00 -25.84
C HIS A 34 11.48 21.58 -25.59
N ILE A 35 11.70 22.20 -24.42
CA ILE A 35 13.01 22.78 -24.06
C ILE A 35 14.10 21.72 -23.97
N ASN A 36 13.81 20.55 -23.40
CA ASN A 36 14.78 19.45 -23.32
C ASN A 36 15.14 18.91 -24.72
N ARG A 37 14.19 18.82 -25.66
CA ARG A 37 14.49 18.44 -27.06
C ARG A 37 15.38 19.46 -27.75
N GLU A 38 15.15 20.76 -27.53
CA GLU A 38 16.03 21.81 -28.06
C GLU A 38 17.45 21.73 -27.47
N LEU A 39 17.57 21.38 -26.19
CA LEU A 39 18.86 21.13 -25.56
C LEU A 39 19.58 19.95 -26.22
N LEU A 40 18.89 18.85 -26.49
CA LEU A 40 19.47 17.68 -27.15
C LEU A 40 19.83 17.93 -28.61
N ALA A 41 19.17 18.87 -29.29
CA ALA A 41 19.60 19.30 -30.63
C ALA A 41 20.98 19.98 -30.62
N ILE A 42 21.40 20.55 -29.48
CA ILE A 42 22.69 21.22 -29.29
C ILE A 42 23.70 20.28 -28.61
N PHE A 43 23.23 19.44 -27.68
CA PHE A 43 23.99 18.48 -26.89
C PHE A 43 23.34 17.08 -26.95
N PRO A 44 23.57 16.32 -28.04
CA PRO A 44 22.86 15.06 -28.27
C PRO A 44 23.08 13.99 -27.18
N ASP A 45 24.27 13.97 -26.60
CA ASP A 45 24.72 12.97 -25.61
C ASP A 45 24.72 13.54 -24.17
N ASP A 46 23.86 14.51 -23.88
CA ASP A 46 23.74 15.04 -22.53
C ASP A 46 22.83 14.15 -21.66
N SER A 47 23.44 13.21 -20.94
CA SER A 47 22.74 12.25 -20.08
C SER A 47 21.79 12.92 -19.07
N GLU A 48 22.14 14.09 -18.54
CA GLU A 48 21.28 14.82 -17.61
C GLU A 48 20.01 15.35 -18.30
N THR A 49 20.13 15.90 -19.50
CA THR A 49 18.98 16.34 -20.30
C THR A 49 18.12 15.16 -20.73
N LEU A 50 18.72 14.04 -21.15
CA LEU A 50 18.00 12.80 -21.49
C LEU A 50 17.21 12.26 -20.28
N ASN A 51 17.80 12.30 -19.07
CA ASN A 51 17.11 11.92 -17.85
C ASN A 51 15.93 12.86 -17.52
N ARG A 52 16.10 14.17 -17.68
CA ARG A 52 15.02 15.16 -17.50
C ARG A 52 13.90 14.97 -18.52
N LEU A 53 14.25 14.67 -19.77
CA LEU A 53 13.30 14.37 -20.84
C LEU A 53 12.51 13.09 -20.53
N GLY A 54 13.18 12.03 -20.09
CA GLY A 54 12.53 10.80 -19.65
C GLY A 54 11.55 11.02 -18.52
N LYS A 55 11.90 11.86 -17.54
CA LYS A 55 10.99 12.25 -16.45
C LYS A 55 9.77 13.00 -16.96
N ALA A 56 9.97 13.98 -17.85
CA ALA A 56 8.85 14.74 -18.40
C ALA A 56 7.88 13.85 -19.20
N TYR A 57 8.38 12.88 -19.98
CA TYR A 57 7.51 11.90 -20.64
C TYR A 57 6.79 10.97 -19.67
N LEU A 58 7.44 10.57 -18.58
CA LEU A 58 6.83 9.72 -17.56
C LEU A 58 5.60 10.39 -16.94
N GLU A 59 5.72 11.67 -16.57
CA GLU A 59 4.62 12.46 -16.01
C GLU A 59 3.47 12.67 -17.02
N LEU A 60 3.81 12.70 -18.32
CA LEU A 60 2.86 12.71 -19.43
C LEU A 60 2.28 11.34 -19.77
N LYS A 61 2.61 10.28 -19.02
CA LYS A 61 2.20 8.90 -19.27
C LYS A 61 2.63 8.36 -20.65
N ARG A 62 3.67 8.96 -21.24
CA ARG A 62 4.30 8.55 -22.50
C ARG A 62 5.44 7.57 -22.21
N PHE A 63 5.05 6.37 -21.78
CA PHE A 63 5.99 5.38 -21.22
C PHE A 63 7.02 4.87 -22.24
N THR A 64 6.63 4.77 -23.51
CA THR A 64 7.51 4.38 -24.62
C THR A 64 8.64 5.39 -24.82
N GLU A 65 8.30 6.68 -24.97
CA GLU A 65 9.29 7.73 -25.15
C GLU A 65 10.12 7.98 -23.89
N ALA A 66 9.52 7.80 -22.70
CA ALA A 66 10.25 7.86 -21.43
C ALA A 66 11.33 6.77 -21.36
N LYS A 67 11.00 5.54 -21.77
CA LYS A 67 11.93 4.42 -21.78
C LYS A 67 13.09 4.68 -22.73
N GLU A 68 12.80 5.10 -23.97
CA GLU A 68 13.84 5.43 -24.96
C GLU A 68 14.79 6.52 -24.45
N ALA A 69 14.26 7.58 -23.84
CA ALA A 69 15.07 8.67 -23.30
C ALA A 69 15.99 8.20 -22.15
N TYR A 70 15.50 7.36 -21.24
CA TYR A 70 16.33 6.80 -20.17
C TYR A 70 17.36 5.79 -20.69
N GLU A 71 17.03 4.96 -21.68
CA GLU A 71 17.99 4.04 -22.32
C GLU A 71 19.12 4.82 -23.00
N GLN A 72 18.79 5.92 -23.70
CA GLN A 72 19.80 6.81 -24.28
C GLN A 72 20.65 7.48 -23.19
N ALA A 73 20.05 7.92 -22.07
CA ALA A 73 20.80 8.51 -20.96
C ALA A 73 21.83 7.54 -20.36
N VAL A 74 21.45 6.28 -20.17
CA VAL A 74 22.32 5.21 -19.65
C VAL A 74 23.40 4.82 -20.67
N LYS A 75 23.05 4.79 -21.97
CA LYS A 75 24.02 4.53 -23.03
C LYS A 75 25.07 5.63 -23.14
N SER A 76 24.64 6.88 -22.98
CA SER A 76 25.50 8.06 -23.07
C SER A 76 26.41 8.20 -21.84
N ASP A 77 25.89 7.91 -20.65
CA ASP A 77 26.66 7.92 -19.41
C ASP A 77 26.24 6.71 -18.54
N PRO A 78 27.00 5.61 -18.59
CA PRO A 78 26.78 4.46 -17.72
C PRO A 78 26.95 4.76 -16.23
N GLY A 79 27.57 5.88 -15.85
CA GLY A 79 27.70 6.33 -14.46
C GLY A 79 26.47 7.04 -13.92
N ASN A 80 25.48 7.36 -14.77
CA ASN A 80 24.25 8.03 -14.36
C ASN A 80 23.30 7.05 -13.64
N THR A 81 23.56 6.83 -12.35
CA THR A 81 22.75 5.95 -11.49
C THR A 81 21.29 6.41 -11.37
N ILE A 82 21.00 7.69 -11.58
CA ILE A 82 19.64 8.22 -11.54
C ILE A 82 18.86 7.72 -12.75
N ALA A 83 19.43 7.84 -13.96
CA ALA A 83 18.81 7.33 -15.18
C ALA A 83 18.61 5.81 -15.12
N GLN A 84 19.57 5.05 -14.59
CA GLN A 84 19.44 3.60 -14.40
C GLN A 84 18.29 3.24 -13.45
N LYS A 85 18.21 3.89 -12.28
CA LYS A 85 17.13 3.67 -11.31
C LYS A 85 15.76 4.02 -11.90
N ASN A 86 15.68 5.12 -12.64
CA ASN A 86 14.44 5.54 -13.30
C ASN A 86 14.01 4.57 -14.40
N LEU A 87 14.95 4.11 -15.23
CA LEU A 87 14.69 3.09 -16.25
C LEU A 87 14.20 1.79 -15.62
N GLN A 88 14.88 1.31 -14.57
CA GLN A 88 14.50 0.08 -13.88
C GLN A 88 13.10 0.19 -13.28
N ARG A 89 12.78 1.29 -12.59
CA ARG A 89 11.43 1.56 -12.08
C ARG A 89 10.39 1.57 -13.18
N LEU A 90 10.69 2.23 -14.30
CA LEU A 90 9.78 2.32 -15.43
C LEU A 90 9.53 0.94 -16.06
N VAL A 91 10.58 0.15 -16.31
CA VAL A 91 10.46 -1.20 -16.87
C VAL A 91 9.68 -2.12 -15.92
N GLN A 92 9.95 -2.05 -14.62
CA GLN A 92 9.21 -2.82 -13.62
C GLN A 92 7.73 -2.42 -13.60
N ALA A 93 7.42 -1.12 -13.63
CA ALA A 93 6.04 -0.63 -13.70
C ALA A 93 5.34 -1.06 -15.00
N ILE A 94 6.04 -1.04 -16.14
CA ILE A 94 5.51 -1.52 -17.42
C ILE A 94 5.26 -3.04 -17.35
N ALA A 95 6.20 -3.81 -16.80
CA ALA A 95 6.09 -5.26 -16.66
C ALA A 95 4.96 -5.68 -15.73
N THR A 96 4.76 -4.98 -14.61
CA THR A 96 3.62 -5.22 -13.70
C THR A 96 2.30 -4.78 -14.31
N SER A 97 2.30 -3.72 -15.13
CA SER A 97 1.13 -3.32 -15.93
C SER A 97 0.93 -4.17 -17.21
N GLY A 98 1.84 -5.10 -17.48
CA GLY A 98 2.14 -5.66 -18.80
C GLY A 98 1.51 -7.01 -19.13
N THR A 99 0.30 -7.28 -18.66
CA THR A 99 -0.59 -8.18 -19.44
C THR A 99 -1.05 -7.43 -20.70
N LYS A 100 -0.16 -7.45 -21.70
CA LYS A 100 -0.23 -6.90 -23.09
C LYS A 100 -0.22 -5.37 -23.26
N PRO A 101 0.56 -4.85 -24.24
CA PRO A 101 0.48 -3.47 -24.66
C PRO A 101 -0.71 -3.34 -25.62
N ALA A 102 -1.81 -2.77 -25.14
CA ALA A 102 -2.90 -2.34 -26.00
C ALA A 102 -2.65 -0.88 -26.41
N SER A 103 -2.47 -0.71 -27.71
CA SER A 103 -2.56 0.55 -28.44
C SER A 103 -3.68 1.46 -27.95
N HIS A 104 -3.37 2.76 -27.88
CA HIS A 104 -4.27 3.89 -28.03
C HIS A 104 -5.77 3.59 -27.91
N THR A 105 -6.36 3.77 -26.72
CA THR A 105 -7.67 4.41 -26.60
C THR A 105 -7.78 5.06 -25.22
N THR A 106 -8.12 6.34 -25.26
CA THR A 106 -8.57 7.15 -24.15
C THR A 106 -9.66 6.42 -23.37
N ARG A 107 -9.34 5.91 -22.19
CA ARG A 107 -10.34 5.66 -21.15
C ARG A 107 -9.90 6.42 -19.92
N GLU A 108 -10.53 7.58 -19.75
CA GLU A 108 -10.56 8.31 -18.49
C GLU A 108 -11.07 7.35 -17.42
N LYS A 109 -10.16 6.79 -16.62
CA LYS A 109 -10.56 6.17 -15.35
C LYS A 109 -10.96 7.31 -14.41
N PRO A 110 -12.13 7.26 -13.75
CA PRO A 110 -12.54 8.28 -12.82
C PRO A 110 -11.54 8.27 -11.65
N ALA A 111 -10.79 9.37 -11.51
CA ALA A 111 -9.86 9.55 -10.42
C ALA A 111 -10.64 9.53 -9.10
N VAL A 112 -10.39 8.52 -8.26
CA VAL A 112 -10.94 8.49 -6.90
C VAL A 112 -10.36 9.68 -6.15
N ALA A 113 -11.23 10.53 -5.61
CA ALA A 113 -10.85 11.79 -5.02
C ALA A 113 -9.92 11.58 -3.81
N PRO A 114 -8.85 12.41 -3.65
CA PRO A 114 -7.93 12.36 -2.51
C PRO A 114 -8.62 12.47 -1.13
N SER A 115 -9.86 12.97 -1.08
CA SER A 115 -10.69 12.99 0.12
C SER A 115 -11.01 11.59 0.65
N ALA A 116 -10.97 10.55 -0.18
CA ALA A 116 -11.18 9.15 0.21
C ALA A 116 -10.09 8.62 1.15
N PHE A 117 -8.90 9.23 1.15
CA PHE A 117 -7.73 8.85 1.95
C PHE A 117 -7.64 9.58 3.30
N ILE A 118 -8.62 10.41 3.65
CA ILE A 118 -8.66 11.07 4.96
C ILE A 118 -9.21 10.09 5.99
N GLU A 119 -8.35 9.62 6.88
CA GLU A 119 -8.70 8.82 8.06
C GLU A 119 -9.48 9.68 9.07
N GLU A 120 -10.78 9.86 8.83
CA GLU A 120 -11.67 10.38 9.86
C GLU A 120 -11.93 9.28 10.90
N THR A 121 -11.45 9.52 12.12
CA THR A 121 -11.62 8.65 13.28
C THR A 121 -13.11 8.34 13.52
N GLY A 122 -13.44 7.04 13.64
CA GLY A 122 -14.81 6.56 13.91
C GLY A 122 -15.69 6.28 12.69
N LYS A 123 -15.34 6.78 11.49
CA LYS A 123 -16.06 6.50 10.23
C LYS A 123 -15.33 5.54 9.30
N THR A 124 -14.05 5.33 9.56
CA THR A 124 -13.15 4.56 8.71
C THR A 124 -12.52 3.43 9.52
N GLY A 125 -12.53 2.22 8.96
CA GLY A 125 -11.91 1.04 9.56
C GLY A 125 -11.06 0.30 8.55
N VAL A 126 -9.90 -0.19 8.98
CA VAL A 126 -9.01 -1.02 8.17
C VAL A 126 -9.16 -2.47 8.60
N THR A 127 -9.41 -3.37 7.64
CA THR A 127 -9.55 -4.80 7.89
C THR A 127 -8.73 -5.62 6.91
N SER A 128 -8.26 -6.78 7.37
CA SER A 128 -7.61 -7.78 6.52
C SER A 128 -8.66 -8.76 6.02
N LEU A 129 -8.60 -9.13 4.75
CA LEU A 129 -9.51 -10.13 4.19
C LEU A 129 -9.03 -11.55 4.49
N ILE A 130 -10.00 -12.43 4.73
CA ILE A 130 -9.82 -13.88 4.88
C ILE A 130 -10.30 -14.59 3.61
N ARG A 131 -9.84 -15.82 3.38
CA ARG A 131 -10.19 -16.64 2.20
C ARG A 131 -9.96 -15.87 0.89
N LEU A 132 -8.70 -15.51 0.68
CA LEU A 132 -8.26 -14.68 -0.45
C LEU A 132 -8.47 -15.37 -1.80
N ALA A 133 -8.66 -14.55 -2.83
CA ALA A 133 -8.68 -15.00 -4.21
C ALA A 133 -7.32 -15.60 -4.65
N PRO A 134 -7.29 -16.39 -5.74
CA PRO A 134 -6.05 -16.90 -6.32
C PRO A 134 -5.05 -15.79 -6.65
N VAL A 135 -3.75 -16.10 -6.54
CA VAL A 135 -2.63 -15.17 -6.80
C VAL A 135 -2.77 -14.37 -8.11
N PRO A 136 -3.25 -14.94 -9.24
CA PRO A 136 -3.42 -14.18 -10.48
C PRO A 136 -4.43 -13.02 -10.38
N VAL A 137 -5.47 -13.15 -9.54
CA VAL A 137 -6.48 -12.10 -9.33
C VAL A 137 -5.89 -11.01 -8.43
N LEU A 138 -5.20 -11.42 -7.36
CA LEU A 138 -4.56 -10.49 -6.42
C LEU A 138 -3.45 -9.68 -7.09
N ALA A 139 -2.68 -10.28 -7.99
CA ALA A 139 -1.58 -9.63 -8.70
C ALA A 139 -2.03 -8.47 -9.61
N ARG A 140 -3.32 -8.43 -9.99
CA ARG A 140 -3.90 -7.35 -10.80
C ARG A 140 -4.33 -6.15 -9.97
N LEU A 141 -4.46 -6.31 -8.66
CA LEU A 141 -4.91 -5.25 -7.77
C LEU A 141 -3.75 -4.32 -7.40
N THR A 142 -4.05 -3.03 -7.36
CA THR A 142 -3.15 -1.99 -6.88
C THR A 142 -3.72 -1.29 -5.65
N ALA A 143 -2.85 -0.72 -4.82
CA ALA A 143 -3.30 0.10 -3.70
C ALA A 143 -4.04 1.33 -4.22
N GLY A 144 -5.25 1.56 -3.71
CA GLY A 144 -6.15 2.62 -4.15
C GLY A 144 -7.28 2.16 -5.07
N ASP A 145 -7.27 0.91 -5.54
CA ASP A 145 -8.36 0.40 -6.37
C ASP A 145 -9.68 0.33 -5.56
N PRO A 146 -10.80 0.84 -6.12
CA PRO A 146 -12.09 0.77 -5.47
C PRO A 146 -12.61 -0.68 -5.48
N VAL A 147 -13.23 -1.08 -4.37
CA VAL A 147 -13.83 -2.41 -4.24
C VAL A 147 -15.27 -2.30 -3.74
N THR A 148 -16.12 -3.18 -4.25
CA THR A 148 -17.53 -3.24 -3.90
C THR A 148 -17.76 -4.29 -2.82
N LEU A 149 -18.66 -3.99 -1.88
CA LEU A 149 -19.06 -4.90 -0.82
C LEU A 149 -20.38 -5.56 -1.20
N GLU A 150 -20.41 -6.89 -1.16
CA GLU A 150 -21.62 -7.68 -1.38
C GLU A 150 -21.95 -8.48 -0.12
N VAL A 151 -23.17 -8.30 0.37
CA VAL A 151 -23.67 -9.01 1.55
C VAL A 151 -24.27 -10.32 1.11
N ASN A 152 -23.79 -11.43 1.67
CA ASN A 152 -24.46 -12.71 1.57
C ASN A 152 -25.30 -12.95 2.83
N LEU A 153 -26.60 -12.69 2.74
CA LEU A 153 -27.54 -12.81 3.85
C LEU A 153 -27.68 -14.24 4.39
N LYS A 154 -27.45 -15.26 3.55
CA LYS A 154 -27.57 -16.67 3.96
C LYS A 154 -26.41 -17.12 4.85
N SER A 155 -25.21 -16.66 4.54
CA SER A 155 -23.99 -17.02 5.28
C SER A 155 -23.54 -15.94 6.26
N GLN A 156 -24.27 -14.82 6.34
CA GLN A 156 -23.89 -13.63 7.12
C GLN A 156 -22.43 -13.19 6.87
N THR A 157 -21.95 -13.38 5.64
CA THR A 157 -20.59 -12.99 5.25
C THR A 157 -20.61 -11.78 4.33
N LEU A 158 -19.58 -10.94 4.48
CA LEU A 158 -19.37 -9.77 3.64
C LEU A 158 -18.26 -10.09 2.64
N LEU A 159 -18.63 -10.21 1.37
CA LEU A 159 -17.71 -10.49 0.27
C LEU A 159 -17.22 -9.17 -0.31
N VAL A 160 -15.94 -9.13 -0.66
CA VAL A 160 -15.33 -7.98 -1.34
C VAL A 160 -15.11 -8.38 -2.80
N LYS A 161 -15.61 -7.56 -3.72
CA LYS A 161 -15.48 -7.76 -5.17
C LYS A 161 -14.74 -6.60 -5.83
N ASN A 162 -14.02 -6.87 -6.91
CA ASN A 162 -13.45 -5.83 -7.77
C ASN A 162 -14.52 -5.21 -8.71
N GLU A 163 -14.12 -4.23 -9.51
CA GLU A 163 -14.99 -3.63 -10.55
C GLU A 163 -15.45 -4.64 -11.61
N GLU A 164 -14.67 -5.71 -11.82
CA GLU A 164 -14.97 -6.79 -12.77
C GLU A 164 -15.95 -7.84 -12.19
N GLY A 165 -16.32 -7.73 -10.91
CA GLY A 165 -17.21 -8.65 -10.21
C GLY A 165 -16.54 -9.90 -9.63
N GLU A 166 -15.21 -10.01 -9.69
CA GLU A 166 -14.43 -11.10 -9.12
C GLU A 166 -14.34 -10.97 -7.59
N VAL A 167 -14.52 -12.08 -6.87
CA VAL A 167 -14.44 -12.11 -5.41
C VAL A 167 -12.97 -12.10 -4.97
N LEU A 168 -12.58 -11.06 -4.23
CA LEU A 168 -11.23 -10.86 -3.70
C LEU A 168 -11.01 -11.56 -2.36
N GLY A 169 -12.06 -11.68 -1.57
CA GLY A 169 -12.05 -12.34 -0.27
C GLY A 169 -13.27 -11.99 0.58
N GLN A 170 -13.24 -12.45 1.83
CA GLN A 170 -14.26 -12.21 2.84
C GLN A 170 -13.70 -11.27 3.92
N VAL A 171 -14.53 -10.36 4.41
CA VAL A 171 -14.18 -9.54 5.59
C VAL A 171 -14.21 -10.43 6.84
N GLU A 172 -13.42 -10.07 7.85
CA GLU A 172 -13.40 -10.75 9.15
C GLU A 172 -14.82 -10.95 9.72
N PRO A 173 -15.19 -12.15 10.21
CA PRO A 173 -16.57 -12.47 10.60
C PRO A 173 -17.17 -11.50 11.64
N LYS A 174 -16.40 -11.09 12.65
CA LYS A 174 -16.86 -10.17 13.70
C LYS A 174 -17.24 -8.80 13.13
N LEU A 175 -16.42 -8.28 12.21
CA LEU A 175 -16.67 -7.01 11.54
C LEU A 175 -17.80 -7.14 10.52
N ALA A 176 -17.82 -8.24 9.76
CA ALA A 176 -18.84 -8.52 8.75
C ALA A 176 -20.25 -8.54 9.35
N LEU A 177 -20.47 -9.28 10.45
CA LEU A 177 -21.76 -9.35 11.13
C LEU A 177 -22.27 -7.97 11.56
N ARG A 178 -21.37 -7.16 12.11
CA ARG A 178 -21.68 -5.78 12.53
C ARG A 178 -22.05 -4.91 11.32
N LEU A 179 -21.25 -4.95 10.26
CA LEU A 179 -21.50 -4.17 9.05
C LEU A 179 -22.79 -4.59 8.34
N ILE A 180 -23.14 -5.87 8.34
CA ILE A 180 -24.39 -6.37 7.74
C ILE A 180 -25.60 -5.74 8.41
N ARG A 181 -25.66 -5.71 9.76
CA ARG A 181 -26.75 -5.05 10.50
C ARG A 181 -26.85 -3.55 10.17
N PHE A 182 -25.72 -2.90 9.96
CA PHE A 182 -25.70 -1.50 9.57
C PHE A 182 -26.12 -1.27 8.12
N ILE A 183 -25.72 -2.13 7.19
CA ILE A 183 -26.14 -2.08 5.78
C ILE A 183 -27.66 -2.32 5.68
N GLU A 184 -28.20 -3.29 6.43
CA GLU A 184 -29.64 -3.57 6.51
C GLU A 184 -30.43 -2.38 7.07
N SER A 185 -29.86 -1.64 8.02
CA SER A 185 -30.49 -0.43 8.56
C SER A 185 -30.33 0.82 7.67
N GLY A 186 -29.67 0.68 6.52
CA GLY A 186 -29.57 1.71 5.48
C GLY A 186 -28.24 2.47 5.43
N ASN A 187 -27.23 2.05 6.21
CA ASN A 187 -25.89 2.65 6.10
C ASN A 187 -25.21 2.22 4.80
N ARG A 188 -24.41 3.12 4.22
CA ARG A 188 -23.66 2.84 2.99
C ARG A 188 -22.17 2.99 3.26
N TYR A 189 -21.41 2.05 2.72
CA TYR A 189 -19.97 1.97 2.87
C TYR A 189 -19.30 1.97 1.51
N VAL A 190 -18.12 2.57 1.45
CA VAL A 190 -17.18 2.48 0.33
C VAL A 190 -15.95 1.77 0.83
N ALA A 191 -15.38 0.90 0.01
CA ALA A 191 -14.16 0.21 0.32
C ALA A 191 -13.10 0.47 -0.75
N ALA A 192 -11.85 0.53 -0.32
CA ALA A 192 -10.70 0.65 -1.21
C ALA A 192 -9.57 -0.27 -0.73
N VAL A 193 -8.74 -0.73 -1.65
CA VAL A 193 -7.56 -1.53 -1.32
C VAL A 193 -6.48 -0.63 -0.74
N THR A 194 -5.93 -0.96 0.42
CA THR A 194 -4.81 -0.21 1.02
C THR A 194 -3.47 -0.85 0.77
N SER A 195 -3.39 -2.17 0.95
CA SER A 195 -2.16 -2.91 0.70
C SER A 195 -2.49 -4.30 0.15
N VAL A 196 -1.81 -4.67 -0.93
CA VAL A 196 -1.88 -5.99 -1.55
C VAL A 196 -0.57 -6.72 -1.28
N THR A 197 -0.64 -7.94 -0.78
CA THR A 197 0.50 -8.86 -0.61
C THR A 197 0.04 -10.25 -1.04
N GLU A 198 0.97 -11.12 -1.43
CA GLU A 198 0.67 -12.50 -1.86
C GLU A 198 -0.14 -13.32 -0.83
N ARG A 199 0.02 -13.01 0.46
CA ARG A 199 -0.61 -13.73 1.58
C ARG A 199 -1.65 -12.91 2.35
N ALA A 200 -1.75 -11.61 2.10
CA ALA A 200 -2.61 -10.72 2.87
C ALA A 200 -3.11 -9.57 2.01
N LEU A 201 -4.42 -9.32 2.04
CA LEU A 201 -5.05 -8.19 1.39
C LEU A 201 -5.71 -7.34 2.47
N LYS A 202 -5.28 -6.07 2.59
CA LYS A 202 -5.91 -5.11 3.50
C LYS A 202 -6.77 -4.15 2.70
N VAL A 203 -7.95 -3.89 3.24
CA VAL A 203 -8.91 -2.94 2.68
C VAL A 203 -9.29 -1.92 3.74
N ILE A 204 -9.50 -0.68 3.30
CA ILE A 204 -10.09 0.37 4.10
C ILE A 204 -11.57 0.45 3.77
N LEU A 205 -12.39 0.46 4.80
CA LEU A 205 -13.84 0.60 4.75
C LEU A 205 -14.19 1.96 5.32
N ARG A 206 -14.93 2.77 4.57
CA ARG A 206 -15.39 4.09 4.99
C ARG A 206 -16.89 4.15 4.91
N GLU A 207 -17.51 4.61 5.99
CA GLU A 207 -18.93 4.97 6.00
C GLU A 207 -19.14 6.29 5.24
N ILE A 208 -19.93 6.24 4.17
CA ILE A 208 -20.30 7.41 3.37
C ILE A 208 -21.68 7.96 3.74
N PHE A 209 -22.52 7.13 4.35
CA PHE A 209 -23.87 7.51 4.74
C PHE A 209 -24.29 6.74 5.99
N GLN A 210 -24.74 7.50 7.00
CA GLN A 210 -25.36 6.97 8.21
C GLN A 210 -26.86 7.22 8.15
N ALA A 211 -27.65 6.16 8.31
CA ALA A 211 -29.09 6.27 8.43
C ALA A 211 -29.46 7.02 9.73
N PRO A 212 -30.54 7.82 9.74
CA PRO A 212 -31.00 8.53 10.94
C PRO A 212 -31.29 7.61 12.14
N SER A 213 -31.64 6.35 11.88
CA SER A 213 -31.90 5.31 12.88
C SER A 213 -30.65 4.81 13.62
N GLN A 214 -29.46 5.03 13.06
CA GLN A 214 -28.18 4.56 13.62
C GLN A 214 -27.31 5.70 14.16
N ARG A 215 -27.88 6.90 14.31
CA ARG A 215 -27.17 8.10 14.74
C ARG A 215 -26.57 7.89 16.14
N GLY A 216 -25.26 8.10 16.27
CA GLY A 216 -24.51 7.90 17.52
C GLY A 216 -23.86 6.52 17.68
N ARG A 217 -24.19 5.53 16.84
CA ARG A 217 -23.50 4.23 16.82
C ARG A 217 -22.39 4.26 15.76
N LEU A 218 -21.14 4.10 16.20
CA LEU A 218 -19.99 4.04 15.30
C LEU A 218 -19.92 2.67 14.63
N SER A 219 -19.76 2.67 13.30
CA SER A 219 -19.56 1.43 12.54
C SER A 219 -18.25 0.74 12.90
N PHE A 220 -17.21 1.52 13.16
CA PHE A 220 -15.88 1.05 13.51
C PHE A 220 -15.53 1.53 14.91
N PRO A 221 -15.64 0.68 15.95
CA PRO A 221 -15.15 1.06 17.27
C PRO A 221 -13.62 1.23 17.21
N PRO A 222 -13.04 2.22 17.90
CA PRO A 222 -11.59 2.31 18.04
C PRO A 222 -11.11 1.00 18.67
N LYS A 223 -10.04 0.42 18.15
CA LYS A 223 -9.38 -0.72 18.80
C LYS A 223 -8.92 -0.21 20.16
N THR A 224 -9.64 -0.55 21.22
CA THR A 224 -9.14 -0.38 22.59
C THR A 224 -7.87 -1.20 22.64
N THR A 225 -6.72 -0.53 22.60
CA THR A 225 -5.44 -1.16 22.82
C THR A 225 -5.53 -1.83 24.19
N SER A 226 -5.72 -3.14 24.21
CA SER A 226 -5.68 -3.98 25.41
C SER A 226 -4.24 -4.13 25.90
N THR A 227 -3.48 -3.04 25.92
CA THR A 227 -2.25 -2.92 26.69
C THR A 227 -2.63 -2.32 28.03
N GLY A 228 -3.04 -3.18 28.96
CA GLY A 228 -2.65 -3.16 30.38
C GLY A 228 -2.61 -1.86 31.21
N TYR A 229 -3.15 -0.73 30.76
CA TYR A 229 -3.26 0.48 31.57
C TYR A 229 -4.73 0.69 31.94
N ARG A 230 -5.20 -0.13 32.89
CA ARG A 230 -6.26 0.32 33.80
C ARG A 230 -5.64 1.42 34.66
N ALA A 231 -5.60 2.64 34.13
CA ALA A 231 -5.45 3.81 34.97
C ALA A 231 -6.61 3.75 35.97
N TYR A 232 -6.29 3.56 37.25
CA TYR A 232 -7.22 3.71 38.35
C TYR A 232 -7.79 5.13 38.30
N ILE A 233 -8.84 5.34 37.50
CA ILE A 233 -9.75 6.43 37.75
C ILE A 233 -10.52 5.96 38.97
N LYS A 234 -10.18 6.54 40.13
CA LYS A 234 -10.96 6.39 41.36
C LYS A 234 -12.44 6.54 41.02
N ASP A 235 -13.25 5.59 41.50
CA ASP A 235 -14.71 5.44 41.33
C ASP A 235 -15.59 6.66 41.66
N SER A 236 -15.01 7.84 41.93
CA SER A 236 -15.76 9.04 42.31
C SER A 236 -16.09 9.99 41.15
N ALA A 237 -15.73 9.67 39.89
CA ALA A 237 -15.90 10.59 38.76
C ALA A 237 -16.69 10.02 37.56
N VAL A 238 -17.32 8.85 37.70
CA VAL A 238 -18.29 8.40 36.70
C VAL A 238 -19.62 9.06 37.01
N LEU A 239 -19.86 10.18 36.33
CA LEU A 239 -21.19 10.79 36.23
C LEU A 239 -22.15 9.73 35.68
N ARG A 240 -22.94 9.21 36.62
CA ARG A 240 -24.11 8.36 36.45
C ARG A 240 -25.15 9.13 35.64
N TYR A 241 -25.08 9.06 34.31
CA TYR A 241 -26.23 9.26 33.44
C TYR A 241 -26.59 7.89 32.89
N GLY A 242 -27.59 7.28 33.52
CA GLY A 242 -28.07 5.94 33.19
C GLY A 242 -28.75 5.91 31.84
N TYR A 243 -28.59 4.80 31.14
CA TYR A 243 -29.70 3.99 30.65
C TYR A 243 -29.28 2.54 30.81
N GLU A 244 -30.12 1.80 31.52
CA GLU A 244 -30.07 0.35 31.73
C GLU A 244 -30.33 -0.33 30.38
N GLU A 245 -29.48 -1.28 29.99
CA GLU A 245 -29.89 -2.43 29.19
C GLU A 245 -29.03 -3.62 29.61
N GLU A 246 -29.73 -4.69 29.94
CA GLU A 246 -29.29 -5.90 30.63
C GLU A 246 -28.27 -6.68 29.79
N ASP A 247 -27.01 -6.75 30.23
CA ASP A 247 -26.08 -7.77 29.77
C ASP A 247 -26.17 -8.97 30.72
N GLU A 248 -26.88 -10.00 30.26
CA GLU A 248 -26.87 -11.34 30.83
C GLU A 248 -25.43 -11.86 30.92
N ASN A 249 -24.90 -11.94 32.13
CA ASN A 249 -23.71 -12.70 32.45
C ASN A 249 -23.93 -14.17 32.12
N PHE A 250 -23.09 -14.74 31.26
CA PHE A 250 -22.87 -16.18 31.25
C PHE A 250 -21.40 -16.44 31.54
N ASP A 251 -21.16 -16.97 32.75
CA ASP A 251 -19.87 -17.41 33.27
C ASP A 251 -19.28 -18.52 32.41
N GLU A 252 -18.04 -18.37 31.98
CA GLU A 252 -17.18 -19.50 31.58
C GLU A 252 -16.18 -19.77 32.70
N ASN A 253 -16.56 -20.76 33.51
CA ASN A 253 -15.72 -21.54 34.41
C ASN A 253 -14.75 -22.39 33.57
N GLU A 254 -13.44 -22.20 33.74
CA GLU A 254 -12.46 -23.21 33.34
C GLU A 254 -11.50 -23.50 34.50
N SER A 255 -11.94 -24.52 35.24
CA SER A 255 -11.24 -25.44 36.14
C SER A 255 -9.71 -25.49 36.08
N LEU A 256 -9.10 -25.21 37.23
CA LEU A 256 -7.78 -25.67 37.64
C LEU A 256 -7.88 -27.17 37.99
N GLU A 257 -7.20 -28.04 37.24
CA GLU A 257 -6.91 -29.40 37.70
C GLU A 257 -5.44 -29.48 38.13
N ALA A 258 -5.27 -29.63 39.44
CA ALA A 258 -4.06 -30.14 40.07
C ALA A 258 -4.04 -31.66 39.89
N ASN A 259 -2.92 -32.20 39.42
CA ASN A 259 -2.57 -33.60 39.59
C ASN A 259 -1.21 -33.64 40.29
N ASP A 260 -1.25 -33.88 41.59
CA ASP A 260 -0.15 -34.53 42.32
C ASP A 260 -0.32 -36.04 42.07
N ASP A 261 0.72 -36.72 41.60
CA ASP A 261 0.88 -38.17 41.80
C ASP A 261 2.37 -38.54 41.78
N ASP A 262 2.71 -39.41 42.73
CA ASP A 262 4.02 -39.75 43.28
C ASP A 262 4.84 -40.70 42.39
N GLY A 263 6.14 -40.84 42.68
CA GLY A 263 6.87 -42.05 42.28
C GLY A 263 8.38 -41.92 42.14
N ASP A 264 9.08 -42.36 43.18
CA ASP A 264 10.52 -42.46 43.37
C ASP A 264 11.30 -43.37 42.38
N ASP A 265 12.63 -43.27 42.53
CA ASP A 265 13.67 -44.30 42.37
C ASP A 265 14.51 -44.39 41.07
N ASP A 266 15.76 -43.93 41.25
CA ASP A 266 17.01 -44.71 41.18
C ASP A 266 17.83 -44.89 39.88
N GLU A 267 19.14 -44.66 40.13
CA GLU A 267 20.32 -45.39 39.63
C GLU A 267 20.89 -45.12 38.22
N ALA A 268 22.00 -44.37 38.25
CA ALA A 268 23.37 -44.76 37.86
C ALA A 268 23.81 -45.03 36.39
N ASP A 269 25.02 -44.51 36.15
CA ASP A 269 26.10 -44.93 35.24
C ASP A 269 25.92 -44.92 33.71
N SER A 270 26.73 -44.09 33.03
CA SER A 270 27.93 -44.59 32.34
C SER A 270 28.65 -43.47 31.57
N PHE A 271 29.94 -43.36 31.87
CA PHE A 271 30.97 -42.59 31.19
C PHE A 271 31.28 -43.14 29.78
N SER A 272 31.62 -42.28 28.83
CA SER A 272 32.73 -42.52 27.87
C SER A 272 33.12 -41.25 27.12
N GLU A 273 34.39 -40.89 27.26
CA GLU A 273 35.18 -39.92 26.49
C GLU A 273 35.17 -40.20 24.98
N GLU A 274 35.31 -39.14 24.17
CA GLU A 274 36.35 -39.16 23.14
C GLU A 274 36.82 -37.73 22.77
N LEU A 275 38.13 -37.59 22.77
CA LEU A 275 38.94 -36.43 22.43
C LEU A 275 39.05 -36.24 20.90
N ASN A 276 39.35 -35.00 20.48
CA ASN A 276 40.23 -34.56 19.38
C ASN A 276 39.86 -33.10 19.09
N ASP A 277 40.61 -32.10 19.57
CA ASP A 277 41.90 -31.60 19.07
C ASP A 277 41.82 -31.10 17.61
N ASP A 278 41.89 -29.77 17.44
CA ASP A 278 42.50 -29.09 16.29
C ASP A 278 42.52 -27.57 16.53
N ASN A 279 43.56 -27.14 17.26
CA ASN A 279 44.57 -26.17 16.84
C ASN A 279 44.16 -25.02 15.87
N GLU A 280 44.01 -23.80 16.40
CA GLU A 280 44.19 -22.54 15.64
C GLU A 280 45.30 -21.68 16.30
N GLN A 281 46.49 -21.77 15.72
CA GLN A 281 47.60 -20.82 15.68
C GLN A 281 47.92 -20.70 14.17
N ASP A 282 48.13 -19.56 13.54
CA ASP A 282 48.90 -18.41 13.96
C ASP A 282 48.59 -17.17 13.12
N GLU A 283 48.89 -16.02 13.72
CA GLU A 283 49.20 -14.76 13.06
C GLU A 283 50.47 -14.85 12.20
N ILE A 284 50.50 -13.98 11.18
CA ILE A 284 51.62 -13.40 10.39
C ILE A 284 51.55 -13.72 8.89
#